data_AF-A0A9E0H741-F1
#
_entry.id   AF-A0A9E0H741-F1
#
_cell.length_a   1.000
_cell.length_b   1.000
_cell.length_c   1.000
_cell.angle_alpha   90.00
_cell.angle_beta   90.00
_cell.angle_gamma   90.00
#
_symmetry.space_group_name_H-M   'P 1'
#
loop_
_entity.id
_entity.type
_entity.pdbx_description
1 polymer ?
#
loop_
_entity_poly.entity_id
_entity_poly.type
_entity_poly.pdbx_seq_one_letter_code
_entity_poly.pdbx_strand_id
1 'polypeptide(L)'
;MTHRLSRRLSRIAPPLFFALAVACGGPSKDEVDVENAGKMATFIEAIAAATKAGGTDCGKIADGVEAVFREHKATLSSLDGWFAEADRDEARKVRIAKLMVPRLAAVRPQLESIVACGDDPRMKAVEARLKALTAGR
;
A
#
# COMPACT_ATOMS: atom_id res chain seq x y z
N MET A 1 21.75 -10.61 -73.79
CA MET A 1 22.91 -11.05 -72.97
C MET A 1 22.48 -10.97 -71.50
N THR A 2 21.99 -12.08 -70.96
CA THR A 2 22.67 -12.96 -69.96
C THR A 2 22.65 -12.45 -68.51
N HIS A 3 21.70 -12.99 -67.75
CA HIS A 3 21.86 -13.71 -66.47
C HIS A 3 22.76 -13.20 -65.32
N ARG A 4 22.16 -13.32 -64.12
CA ARG A 4 22.68 -13.88 -62.85
C ARG A 4 23.34 -12.93 -61.84
N LEU A 5 22.72 -12.87 -60.64
CA LEU A 5 23.26 -13.33 -59.34
C LEU A 5 23.82 -12.12 -58.56
N SER A 6 23.57 -11.86 -57.27
CA SER A 6 23.10 -12.67 -56.16
C SER A 6 22.58 -11.75 -55.03
N ARG A 7 21.65 -12.32 -54.26
CA ARG A 7 21.21 -11.96 -52.91
C ARG A 7 22.30 -11.33 -52.04
N ARG A 8 21.94 -10.31 -51.24
CA ARG A 8 22.40 -10.13 -49.85
C ARG A 8 21.57 -9.07 -49.10
N LEU A 9 20.96 -9.50 -47.99
CA LEU A 9 20.48 -8.79 -46.80
C LEU A 9 19.51 -7.60 -46.99
N SER A 10 18.21 -7.76 -46.72
CA SER A 10 17.58 -7.77 -45.38
C SER A 10 17.91 -6.56 -44.49
N ARG A 11 16.91 -5.67 -44.38
CA ARG A 11 16.40 -5.00 -43.16
C ARG A 11 17.36 -4.09 -42.36
N ILE A 12 16.75 -3.14 -41.64
CA ILE A 12 17.30 -2.19 -40.63
C ILE A 12 17.69 -0.85 -41.28
N ALA A 13 17.18 0.34 -40.92
CA ALA A 13 16.11 0.80 -40.04
C ALA A 13 15.80 2.29 -40.40
N PRO A 14 14.57 2.79 -40.21
CA PRO A 14 14.28 4.24 -40.21
C PRO A 14 14.69 4.89 -38.87
N PRO A 15 14.70 6.23 -38.78
CA PRO A 15 15.82 6.99 -38.24
C PRO A 15 15.91 7.06 -36.71
N LEU A 16 17.17 7.10 -36.29
CA LEU A 16 17.70 7.66 -35.04
C LEU A 16 17.03 8.99 -34.67
N PHE A 17 15.98 8.95 -33.86
CA PHE A 17 15.60 10.03 -32.94
C PHE A 17 14.84 9.47 -31.74
N PHE A 18 15.28 8.31 -31.24
CA PHE A 18 15.00 7.93 -29.85
C PHE A 18 16.02 8.68 -28.98
N ALA A 19 15.74 9.97 -28.78
CA ALA A 19 16.50 10.80 -27.87
C ALA A 19 16.32 10.22 -26.47
N LEU A 20 17.43 9.68 -25.96
CA LEU A 20 17.72 9.51 -24.55
C LEU A 20 17.31 10.78 -23.80
N ALA A 21 16.20 10.72 -23.09
CA ALA A 21 15.91 11.55 -21.94
C ALA A 21 15.36 10.65 -20.83
N VAL A 22 16.17 9.69 -20.39
CA VAL A 22 16.08 9.17 -19.02
C VAL A 22 16.60 10.30 -18.12
N ALA A 23 15.79 11.36 -18.01
CA ALA A 23 15.88 12.26 -16.88
C ALA A 23 15.54 11.43 -15.64
N CYS A 24 16.16 11.76 -14.51
CA CYS A 24 15.79 11.27 -13.19
C CYS A 24 14.33 11.69 -12.88
N GLY A 25 13.37 11.01 -13.49
CA GLY A 25 11.96 11.13 -13.22
C GLY A 25 11.68 10.35 -11.95
N GLY A 26 11.66 11.04 -10.82
CA GLY A 26 11.01 10.50 -9.64
C GLY A 26 9.57 10.10 -9.98
N PRO A 27 8.99 9.15 -9.24
CA PRO A 27 7.63 8.69 -9.50
C PRO A 27 6.66 9.87 -9.52
N SER A 28 5.70 9.80 -10.44
CA SER A 28 4.61 10.77 -10.49
C SER A 28 3.79 10.72 -9.18
N LYS A 29 3.11 11.81 -8.82
CA LYS A 29 2.28 11.85 -7.60
C LYS A 29 1.23 10.75 -7.58
N ASP A 30 0.70 10.38 -8.74
CA ASP A 30 -0.28 9.30 -8.88
C ASP A 30 0.34 7.92 -8.63
N GLU A 31 1.58 7.67 -9.10
CA GLU A 31 2.31 6.43 -8.81
C GLU A 31 2.67 6.32 -7.32
N VAL A 32 3.08 7.41 -6.69
CA VAL A 32 3.35 7.46 -5.25
C VAL A 32 2.07 7.17 -4.45
N ASP A 33 0.93 7.73 -4.85
CA ASP A 33 -0.35 7.49 -4.19
C ASP A 33 -0.82 6.04 -4.34
N VAL A 34 -0.64 5.42 -5.52
CA VAL A 34 -0.96 4.01 -5.74
C VAL A 34 -0.04 3.10 -4.90
N GLU A 35 1.26 3.37 -4.87
CA GLU A 35 2.22 2.59 -4.09
C GLU A 35 1.91 2.67 -2.59
N ASN A 36 1.71 3.88 -2.06
CA ASN A 36 1.46 4.09 -0.65
C ASN A 36 0.08 3.59 -0.21
N ALA A 37 -0.94 3.72 -1.07
CA ALA A 37 -2.23 3.06 -0.84
C ALA A 37 -2.08 1.54 -0.85
N GLY A 38 -1.24 0.98 -1.72
CA GLY A 38 -0.90 -0.45 -1.72
C GLY A 38 -0.29 -0.92 -0.40
N LYS A 39 0.72 -0.20 0.12
CA LYS A 39 1.35 -0.48 1.42
C LYS A 39 0.33 -0.44 2.56
N MET A 40 -0.54 0.57 2.56
CA MET A 40 -1.60 0.69 3.57
C MET A 40 -2.63 -0.44 3.43
N ALA A 41 -3.02 -0.81 2.21
CA ALA A 41 -3.92 -1.93 1.97
C ALA A 41 -3.34 -3.24 2.51
N THR A 42 -2.07 -3.53 2.23
CA THR A 42 -1.39 -4.73 2.75
C THR A 42 -1.38 -4.75 4.28
N PHE A 43 -1.11 -3.61 4.93
CA PHE A 43 -1.17 -3.52 6.38
C PHE A 43 -2.57 -3.83 6.94
N ILE A 44 -3.62 -3.27 6.34
CA ILE A 44 -5.00 -3.52 6.76
C ILE A 44 -5.40 -4.98 6.50
N GLU A 45 -4.99 -5.56 5.39
CA GLU A 45 -5.21 -6.97 5.07
C GLU A 45 -4.51 -7.89 6.07
N ALA A 46 -3.29 -7.53 6.52
CA ALA A 46 -2.58 -8.27 7.56
C ALA A 46 -3.30 -8.20 8.91
N ILE A 47 -3.81 -7.03 9.31
CA ILE A 47 -4.66 -6.86 10.49
C ILE A 47 -5.90 -7.77 10.38
N ALA A 48 -6.57 -7.74 9.24
CA ALA A 48 -7.76 -8.55 9.02
C ALA A 48 -7.47 -10.06 9.09
N ALA A 49 -6.34 -10.50 8.54
CA ALA A 49 -5.89 -11.88 8.64
C ALA A 49 -5.60 -12.28 10.09
N ALA A 50 -4.95 -11.42 10.87
CA ALA A 50 -4.69 -11.64 12.29
C ALA A 50 -6.01 -11.72 13.09
N THR A 51 -6.97 -10.83 12.83
CA THR A 51 -8.29 -10.88 13.45
C THR A 51 -9.03 -12.16 13.10
N LYS A 52 -9.00 -12.55 11.82
CA LYS A 52 -9.63 -13.81 11.37
C LYS A 52 -9.01 -15.02 12.08
N ALA A 53 -7.70 -15.03 12.30
CA ALA A 53 -7.02 -16.09 13.04
C ALA A 53 -7.39 -16.10 14.54
N GLY A 54 -7.65 -14.94 15.13
CA GLY A 54 -8.13 -14.79 16.51
C GLY A 54 -9.59 -15.21 16.71
N GLY A 55 -10.41 -15.20 15.65
CA GLY A 55 -11.80 -15.61 15.71
C GLY A 55 -12.65 -14.64 16.55
N THR A 56 -13.23 -15.13 17.64
CA THR A 56 -14.01 -14.31 18.60
C THR A 56 -13.25 -14.02 19.90
N ASP A 57 -11.99 -14.42 19.99
CA ASP A 57 -11.15 -14.21 21.17
C ASP A 57 -10.45 -12.84 21.07
N CYS A 58 -10.97 -11.84 21.78
CA CYS A 58 -10.44 -10.48 21.77
C CYS A 58 -8.98 -10.41 22.24
N GLY A 59 -8.53 -11.34 23.09
CA GLY A 59 -7.14 -11.41 23.52
C GLY A 59 -6.22 -11.85 22.38
N LYS A 60 -6.61 -12.86 21.61
CA LYS A 60 -5.85 -13.32 20.42
C LYS A 60 -5.89 -12.30 19.29
N ILE A 61 -7.03 -11.63 19.09
CA ILE A 61 -7.14 -10.52 18.13
C ILE A 61 -6.16 -9.41 18.53
N ALA A 62 -6.13 -8.99 19.79
CA ALA A 62 -5.20 -7.98 20.28
C ALA A 62 -3.73 -8.37 20.06
N ASP A 63 -3.35 -9.60 20.43
CA ASP A 63 -1.99 -10.11 20.26
C ASP A 63 -1.58 -10.14 18.78
N GLY A 64 -2.51 -10.54 17.90
CA GLY A 64 -2.32 -10.56 16.45
C GLY A 64 -2.16 -9.16 15.85
N VAL A 65 -3.02 -8.21 16.23
CA VAL A 65 -2.93 -6.81 15.78
C VAL A 65 -1.61 -6.18 16.24
N GLU A 66 -1.18 -6.43 17.48
CA GLU A 66 0.11 -5.93 17.99
C GLU A 66 1.29 -6.52 17.20
N ALA A 67 1.22 -7.81 16.84
CA ALA A 67 2.25 -8.45 16.02
C ALA A 67 2.35 -7.83 14.62
N VAL A 68 1.21 -7.66 13.92
CA VAL A 68 1.16 -7.03 12.59
C VAL A 68 1.73 -5.61 12.64
N PHE A 69 1.36 -4.84 13.66
CA PHE A 69 1.90 -3.49 13.80
C PHE A 69 3.42 -3.47 13.98
N ARG A 70 3.97 -4.36 14.81
CA ARG A 70 5.44 -4.46 14.98
C ARG A 70 6.12 -4.79 13.66
N GLU A 71 5.58 -5.72 12.90
CA GLU A 71 6.11 -6.11 11.59
C GLU A 71 6.07 -4.96 10.59
N HIS A 72 5.01 -4.15 10.61
CA HIS A 72 4.79 -3.08 9.62
C HIS A 72 5.16 -1.69 10.12
N LYS A 73 5.81 -1.57 11.29
CA LYS A 73 6.20 -0.28 11.91
C LYS A 73 7.01 0.61 10.96
N ALA A 74 7.94 0.03 10.21
CA ALA A 74 8.75 0.76 9.24
C ALA A 74 7.91 1.30 8.08
N THR A 75 7.02 0.47 7.54
CA THR A 75 6.05 0.85 6.49
C THR A 75 5.18 2.02 6.97
N LEU A 76 4.59 1.91 8.15
CA LEU A 76 3.75 2.97 8.71
C LEU A 76 4.53 4.28 8.93
N SER A 77 5.80 4.17 9.35
CA SER A 77 6.66 5.34 9.49
C SER A 77 6.99 6.00 8.15
N SER A 78 7.12 5.22 7.07
CA SER A 78 7.32 5.76 5.71
C SER A 78 6.08 6.43 5.13
N LEU A 79 4.89 6.10 5.64
CA LEU A 79 3.61 6.65 5.19
C LEU A 79 3.19 7.93 5.94
N ASP A 80 3.91 8.31 6.99
CA ASP A 80 3.52 9.42 7.88
C ASP A 80 3.38 10.76 7.14
N GLY A 81 4.38 11.12 6.33
CA GLY A 81 4.32 12.31 5.47
C GLY A 81 3.23 12.21 4.41
N TRP A 82 2.95 11.01 3.89
CA TRP A 82 1.88 10.76 2.93
C TRP A 82 0.49 10.99 3.56
N PHE A 83 0.27 10.54 4.79
CA PHE A 83 -0.97 10.83 5.53
C PHE A 83 -1.13 12.31 5.82
N ALA A 84 -0.08 13.00 6.30
CA ALA A 84 -0.14 14.43 6.59
C ALA A 84 -0.44 15.28 5.33
N GLU A 85 0.03 14.86 4.16
CA GLU A 85 -0.31 15.52 2.90
C GLU A 85 -1.72 15.17 2.41
N ALA A 86 -2.13 13.90 2.51
CA ALA A 86 -3.50 13.50 2.21
C ALA A 86 -4.49 14.25 3.10
N ASP A 87 -4.19 14.45 4.38
CA ASP A 87 -5.06 15.16 5.32
C ASP A 87 -5.35 16.61 4.95
N ARG A 88 -4.44 17.24 4.21
CA ARG A 88 -4.54 18.63 3.76
C ARG A 88 -5.15 18.79 2.36
N ASP A 89 -5.36 17.70 1.61
CA ASP A 89 -5.91 17.71 0.25
C ASP A 89 -7.10 16.75 0.13
N GLU A 90 -8.31 17.31 0.20
CA GLU A 90 -9.57 16.57 0.05
C GLU A 90 -9.68 15.80 -1.29
N ALA A 91 -9.17 16.35 -2.39
CA ALA A 91 -9.21 15.66 -3.67
C ALA A 91 -8.30 14.43 -3.65
N ARG A 92 -7.13 14.54 -2.99
CA ARG A 92 -6.24 13.41 -2.76
C ARG A 92 -6.84 12.38 -1.84
N LYS A 93 -7.50 12.77 -0.73
CA LYS A 93 -8.24 11.84 0.13
C LYS A 93 -9.25 11.02 -0.66
N VAL A 94 -10.04 11.66 -1.52
CA VAL A 94 -11.05 10.96 -2.34
C VAL A 94 -10.39 9.97 -3.30
N ARG A 95 -9.24 10.32 -3.91
CA ARG A 95 -8.49 9.39 -4.78
C ARG A 95 -7.97 8.19 -3.99
N ILE A 96 -7.31 8.42 -2.86
CA ILE A 96 -6.79 7.36 -1.98
C ILE A 96 -7.95 6.46 -1.49
N ALA A 97 -9.06 7.06 -1.06
CA ALA A 97 -10.24 6.34 -0.64
C ALA A 97 -10.77 5.41 -1.75
N LYS A 98 -10.84 5.88 -3.00
CA LYS A 98 -11.25 5.04 -4.14
C LYS A 98 -10.33 3.83 -4.36
N LEU A 99 -9.02 3.99 -4.16
CA LEU A 99 -8.06 2.88 -4.23
C LEU A 99 -8.27 1.87 -3.09
N MET A 100 -8.63 2.36 -1.91
CA MET A 100 -8.77 1.56 -0.69
C MET A 100 -10.13 0.89 -0.52
N VAL A 101 -11.22 1.50 -1.02
CA VAL A 101 -12.60 1.00 -0.83
C VAL A 101 -12.78 -0.46 -1.22
N PRO A 102 -12.31 -0.94 -2.39
CA PRO A 102 -12.45 -2.35 -2.76
C PRO A 102 -11.73 -3.30 -1.79
N ARG A 103 -10.57 -2.88 -1.29
CA ARG A 103 -9.75 -3.63 -0.33
C ARG A 103 -10.42 -3.69 1.04
N LEU A 104 -10.89 -2.53 1.52
CA LEU A 104 -11.62 -2.40 2.77
C LEU A 104 -12.92 -3.20 2.77
N ALA A 105 -13.66 -3.22 1.65
CA ALA A 105 -14.87 -4.01 1.53
C ALA A 105 -14.63 -5.51 1.72
N ALA A 106 -13.49 -6.02 1.23
CA ALA A 106 -13.11 -7.43 1.35
C ALA A 106 -12.78 -7.84 2.80
N VAL A 107 -12.26 -6.91 3.60
CA VAL A 107 -11.85 -7.16 5.00
C VAL A 107 -12.82 -6.60 6.05
N ARG A 108 -13.91 -5.95 5.61
CA ARG A 108 -14.86 -5.28 6.48
C ARG A 108 -15.36 -6.15 7.64
N PRO A 109 -15.74 -7.43 7.46
CA PRO A 109 -16.22 -8.26 8.57
C PRO A 109 -15.18 -8.46 9.67
N GLN A 110 -13.90 -8.57 9.28
CA GLN A 110 -12.80 -8.69 10.23
C GLN A 110 -12.59 -7.37 10.97
N LEU A 111 -12.66 -6.22 10.28
CA LEU A 111 -12.56 -4.92 10.92
C LEU A 111 -13.71 -4.68 11.91
N GLU A 112 -14.94 -5.08 11.57
CA GLU A 112 -16.10 -5.05 12.47
C GLU A 112 -15.87 -5.89 13.73
N SER A 113 -15.19 -7.03 13.60
CA SER A 113 -14.83 -7.89 14.75
C SER A 113 -13.83 -7.22 15.69
N ILE A 114 -12.90 -6.43 15.16
CA ILE A 114 -11.98 -5.62 15.98
C ILE A 114 -12.76 -4.57 16.76
N VAL A 115 -13.71 -3.88 16.09
CA VAL A 115 -14.56 -2.88 16.72
C VAL A 115 -15.40 -3.48 17.84
N ALA A 116 -15.93 -4.69 17.65
CA ALA A 116 -16.65 -5.42 18.69
C ALA A 116 -15.77 -5.74 19.92
N CYS A 117 -14.46 -5.90 19.74
CA CYS A 117 -13.48 -6.06 20.81
C CYS A 117 -12.95 -4.73 21.37
N GLY A 118 -13.45 -3.57 20.93
CA GLY A 118 -12.93 -2.26 21.31
C GLY A 118 -12.99 -1.95 22.82
N ASP A 119 -13.89 -2.61 23.55
CA ASP A 119 -13.98 -2.47 25.01
C ASP A 119 -13.07 -3.42 25.79
N ASP A 120 -12.44 -4.38 25.13
CA ASP A 120 -11.50 -5.31 25.75
C ASP A 120 -10.26 -4.55 26.29
N PRO A 121 -9.85 -4.78 27.55
CA PRO A 121 -8.69 -4.11 28.14
C PRO A 121 -7.39 -4.29 27.34
N ARG A 122 -7.20 -5.45 26.68
CA ARG A 122 -6.02 -5.70 25.84
C ARG A 122 -6.09 -4.91 24.55
N MET A 123 -7.26 -4.83 23.90
CA MET A 123 -7.44 -3.99 22.72
C MET A 123 -7.18 -2.52 23.04
N LYS A 124 -7.67 -2.01 24.19
CA LYS A 124 -7.37 -0.66 24.67
C LYS A 124 -5.88 -0.46 24.94
N ALA A 125 -5.20 -1.45 25.52
CA ALA A 125 -3.76 -1.40 25.74
C ALA A 125 -2.96 -1.40 24.42
N VAL A 126 -3.38 -2.19 23.43
CA VAL A 126 -2.83 -2.18 22.08
C VAL A 126 -3.04 -0.80 21.46
N GLU A 127 -4.25 -0.25 21.47
CA GLU A 127 -4.54 1.10 20.96
C GLU A 127 -3.65 2.18 21.62
N ALA A 128 -3.48 2.13 22.94
CA ALA A 128 -2.61 3.05 23.66
C ALA A 128 -1.15 2.92 23.23
N ARG A 129 -0.64 1.69 23.03
CA ARG A 129 0.71 1.43 22.51
C ARG A 129 0.87 1.93 21.08
N LEU A 130 -0.13 1.69 20.22
CA LEU A 130 -0.16 2.17 18.85
C LEU A 130 -0.06 3.70 18.80
N LYS A 131 -0.90 4.39 19.59
CA LYS A 131 -0.88 5.85 19.73
C LYS A 131 0.44 6.37 20.28
N ALA A 132 1.03 5.73 21.29
CA ALA A 132 2.32 6.17 21.83
C ALA A 132 3.47 6.06 20.80
N LEU A 133 3.42 5.04 19.94
CA LEU A 133 4.42 4.82 18.88
C LEU A 133 4.27 5.78 17.69
N THR A 134 3.08 6.37 17.52
CA THR A 134 2.83 7.42 16.52
C THR A 134 2.97 8.83 17.10
N ALA A 135 2.64 9.05 18.39
CA ALA A 135 2.71 10.35 19.07
C ALA A 135 4.07 10.68 19.72
N GLY A 136 4.94 9.69 19.92
CA GLY A 136 6.32 9.89 20.39
C GLY A 136 7.26 10.46 19.31
N ARG A 137 6.73 11.21 18.35
CA ARG A 137 7.45 11.91 17.28
C ARG A 137 6.97 13.35 17.19
#